data_AF-A0A6P7HDA1-F1
#
_entry.id   AF-A0A6P7HDA1-F1
#
_cell.length_a   1.000
_cell.length_b   1.000
_cell.length_c   1.000
_cell.angle_alpha   90.00
_cell.angle_beta   90.00
_cell.angle_gamma   90.00
#
_symmetry.space_group_name_H-M   'P 1'
#
loop_
_entity.id
_entity.type
_entity.pdbx_description
1 polymer ?
#
loop_
_entity_poly.entity_id
_entity_poly.type
_entity_poly.pdbx_seq_one_letter_code
_entity_poly.pdbx_strand_id
1 'polypeptide(L)'
;MAKIAKTHEDIEAQILEIQGMKATLQEEGEQGIGLVSTGFFDQEIYVGSDSRFAGYVTSIAANEQEEDDEDDTSTSLLGQKKPGYHAPVAILNAIPQSDDTYDPFAEHRPQKIADREDEYKGRRRQMIISPERFDPFADAVLLCQSCTALC
;
A
#
# COMPACT_ATOMS: atom_id res chain seq x y z
N MET A 1 -32.69 29.79 13.47
CA MET A 1 -31.97 30.77 12.61
C MET A 1 -31.25 31.74 13.53
N ALA A 2 -29.92 31.70 13.57
CA ALA A 2 -29.14 32.57 14.45
C ALA A 2 -29.31 34.03 14.00
N LYS A 3 -29.66 34.91 14.95
CA LYS A 3 -29.77 36.35 14.69
C LYS A 3 -28.35 36.87 14.43
N ILE A 4 -28.09 37.34 13.23
CA ILE A 4 -26.80 37.95 12.88
C ILE A 4 -26.64 39.22 13.71
N ALA A 5 -25.60 39.26 14.55
CA ALA A 5 -25.22 40.43 15.34
C ALA A 5 -24.90 41.60 14.40
N LYS A 6 -25.52 42.76 14.63
CA LYS A 6 -25.39 43.94 13.75
C LYS A 6 -24.56 45.06 14.38
N THR A 7 -24.38 45.06 15.70
CA THR A 7 -23.58 46.08 16.41
C THR A 7 -22.27 45.47 16.91
N HIS A 8 -21.25 46.32 17.13
CA HIS A 8 -19.94 45.88 17.58
C HIS A 8 -20.00 45.20 18.96
N GLU A 9 -20.80 45.75 19.87
CA GLU A 9 -21.01 45.21 21.23
C GLU A 9 -21.68 43.82 21.19
N ASP A 10 -22.67 43.62 20.32
CA ASP A 10 -23.31 42.30 20.14
C ASP A 10 -22.32 41.24 19.62
N ILE A 11 -21.39 41.66 18.74
CA ILE A 11 -20.36 40.76 18.19
C ILE A 11 -19.38 40.37 19.29
N GLU A 12 -18.95 41.30 20.14
CA GLU A 12 -18.04 41.02 21.26
C GLU A 12 -18.68 40.08 22.29
N ALA A 13 -19.95 40.32 22.64
CA ALA A 13 -20.70 39.43 23.53
C ALA A 13 -20.81 38.01 22.97
N GLN A 14 -21.08 37.88 21.66
CA GLN A 14 -21.15 36.59 20.98
C GLN A 14 -19.78 35.88 20.93
N ILE A 15 -18.69 36.63 20.74
CA ILE A 15 -17.33 36.06 20.76
C ILE A 15 -17.01 35.50 22.15
N LEU A 16 -17.36 36.23 23.22
CA LEU A 16 -17.16 35.75 24.60
C LEU A 16 -17.97 34.50 24.90
N GLU A 17 -19.23 34.44 24.45
CA GLU A 17 -20.08 33.25 24.58
C GLU A 17 -19.47 32.04 23.86
N ILE A 18 -19.05 32.21 22.60
CA ILE A 18 -18.43 31.14 21.81
C ILE A 18 -17.11 30.67 22.44
N GLN A 19 -16.30 31.59 22.97
CA GLN A 19 -15.05 31.24 23.64
C GLN A 19 -15.30 30.47 24.95
N GLY A 20 -16.34 30.83 25.71
CA GLY A 20 -16.76 30.09 26.90
C GLY A 20 -17.23 28.68 26.57
N MET A 21 -18.08 28.53 25.56
CA MET A 21 -18.55 27.21 25.10
C MET A 21 -17.43 26.35 24.51
N LYS A 22 -16.45 26.96 23.84
CA LYS A 22 -15.30 26.23 23.30
C LYS A 22 -14.40 25.69 24.40
N ALA A 23 -14.17 26.46 25.47
CA ALA A 23 -13.38 26.02 26.61
C ALA A 23 -14.01 24.80 27.29
N THR A 24 -15.34 24.76 27.42
CA THR A 24 -16.04 23.60 28.00
C THR A 24 -16.00 22.35 27.12
N LEU A 25 -15.99 22.51 25.78
CA LEU A 25 -15.94 21.38 24.85
C LEU A 25 -14.54 20.80 24.65
N GLN A 26 -13.48 21.59 24.88
CA GLN A 26 -12.10 21.12 24.70
C GLN A 26 -11.69 20.10 25.76
N GLU A 27 -12.24 20.18 26.98
CA GLU A 27 -12.03 19.20 28.05
C GLU A 27 -12.56 17.80 27.70
N GLU A 28 -13.57 17.69 26.83
CA GLU A 28 -14.15 16.41 26.41
C GLU A 28 -13.54 15.83 25.13
N GLY A 29 -12.71 16.60 24.40
CA GLY A 29 -12.26 16.29 23.04
C GLY A 29 -10.86 15.68 22.90
N GLU A 30 -10.06 15.63 23.96
CA GLU A 30 -8.66 15.14 23.89
C GLU A 30 -8.50 13.64 24.17
N GLN A 31 -9.60 12.95 24.46
CA GLN A 31 -9.58 11.49 24.66
C GLN A 31 -9.62 10.80 23.29
N GLY A 32 -8.45 10.64 22.68
CA GLY A 32 -8.29 9.92 21.42
C GLY A 32 -8.90 8.51 21.49
N ILE A 33 -9.57 8.11 20.41
CA ILE A 33 -10.11 6.75 20.28
C ILE A 33 -8.92 5.80 20.13
N GLY A 34 -8.78 4.86 21.07
CA GLY A 34 -7.72 3.83 20.99
C GLY A 34 -7.85 2.99 19.72
N LEU A 35 -6.73 2.48 19.19
CA LEU A 35 -6.70 1.70 17.93
C LEU A 35 -7.67 0.51 17.93
N VAL A 36 -7.94 -0.07 19.10
CA VAL A 36 -8.83 -1.24 19.29
C VAL A 36 -10.25 -0.80 19.73
N SER A 37 -10.46 0.50 19.96
CA SER A 37 -11.73 1.06 20.41
C SER A 37 -12.63 1.38 19.23
N THR A 38 -13.91 1.04 19.35
CA THR A 38 -14.93 1.54 18.43
C THR A 38 -15.09 3.04 18.67
N GLY A 39 -14.94 3.84 17.61
CA GLY A 39 -15.12 5.28 17.69
C GLY A 39 -16.55 5.70 18.03
N PHE A 40 -16.77 7.01 18.12
CA PHE A 40 -18.06 7.57 18.53
C PHE A 40 -19.12 7.63 17.42
N PHE A 41 -18.75 7.31 16.18
CA PHE A 41 -19.61 7.44 15.00
C PHE A 41 -20.45 6.18 14.77
N ASP A 42 -21.74 6.37 14.46
CA ASP A 42 -22.70 5.33 14.08
C ASP A 42 -22.67 4.10 14.99
N GLN A 43 -22.70 4.33 16.32
CA GLN A 43 -22.62 3.27 17.34
C GLN A 43 -23.76 2.25 17.18
N GLU A 44 -24.94 2.69 16.78
CA GLU A 44 -26.08 1.79 16.51
C GLU A 44 -25.82 0.78 15.38
N ILE A 45 -24.85 1.06 14.50
CA ILE A 45 -24.46 0.18 13.39
C ILE A 45 -23.19 -0.61 13.73
N TYR A 46 -22.18 0.04 14.31
CA TYR A 46 -20.85 -0.57 14.52
C TYR A 46 -20.60 -1.12 15.94
N VAL A 47 -21.44 -0.78 16.92
CA VAL A 47 -21.43 -1.35 18.29
C VAL A 47 -22.49 -2.46 18.42
N GLY A 48 -23.18 -2.80 17.33
CA GLY A 48 -24.20 -3.83 17.29
C GLY A 48 -23.66 -5.24 17.59
N SER A 49 -23.82 -5.67 18.84
CA SER A 49 -23.62 -7.01 19.42
C SER A 49 -22.19 -7.55 19.45
N ASP A 50 -21.80 -8.11 20.60
CA ASP A 50 -20.49 -8.75 20.87
C ASP A 50 -20.16 -9.93 19.94
N SER A 51 -21.06 -10.30 19.03
CA SER A 51 -20.91 -11.39 18.08
C SER A 51 -20.05 -11.06 16.86
N ARG A 52 -19.48 -9.85 16.72
CA ARG A 52 -18.59 -9.52 15.58
C ARG A 52 -17.38 -10.44 15.43
N PHE A 53 -16.97 -11.09 16.53
CA PHE A 53 -15.89 -12.08 16.55
C PHE A 53 -16.38 -13.50 16.79
N ALA A 54 -17.69 -13.75 16.81
CA ALA A 54 -18.22 -15.09 16.99
C ALA A 54 -17.80 -15.99 15.82
N GLY A 55 -17.09 -17.08 16.11
CA GLY A 55 -16.59 -18.02 15.11
C GLY A 55 -15.16 -17.75 14.62
N TYR A 56 -14.51 -16.67 15.06
CA TYR A 56 -13.11 -16.40 14.78
C TYR A 56 -12.21 -16.76 15.96
N VAL A 57 -11.00 -17.20 15.66
CA VAL A 57 -9.94 -17.43 16.64
C VAL A 57 -9.26 -16.08 16.91
N THR A 58 -9.43 -15.54 18.12
CA THR A 58 -8.93 -14.20 18.50
C THR A 58 -7.45 -14.19 18.93
N SER A 59 -6.78 -15.33 18.89
CA SER A 59 -5.38 -15.47 19.26
C SER A 59 -4.71 -16.60 18.48
N ILE A 60 -3.61 -16.31 17.80
CA ILE A 60 -2.76 -17.32 17.16
C ILE A 60 -1.77 -17.82 18.22
N ALA A 61 -1.53 -19.13 18.27
CA ALA A 61 -0.52 -19.70 19.16
C ALA A 61 0.86 -19.17 18.78
N ALA A 62 1.56 -18.57 19.73
CA ALA A 62 2.89 -17.98 19.49
C ALA A 62 4.01 -19.03 19.25
N ASN A 63 3.68 -20.32 19.17
CA ASN A 63 4.63 -21.43 19.14
C ASN A 63 4.23 -22.58 18.18
N GLU A 64 3.39 -22.35 17.18
CA GLU A 64 3.22 -23.31 16.09
C GLU A 64 4.43 -23.19 15.14
N GLN A 65 5.57 -23.68 15.60
CA GLN A 65 6.63 -24.11 14.70
C GLN A 65 6.18 -25.46 14.14
N GLU A 66 5.94 -25.50 12.84
CA GLU A 66 5.67 -26.73 12.10
C GLU A 66 6.77 -27.77 12.42
N GLU A 67 6.44 -28.76 13.26
CA GLU A 67 7.04 -30.10 13.12
C GLU A 67 6.37 -30.69 11.87
N ASP A 68 6.92 -30.34 10.70
CA ASP A 68 6.62 -31.03 9.46
C ASP A 68 7.32 -32.38 9.53
N ASP A 69 6.51 -33.43 9.66
CA ASP A 69 6.92 -34.82 9.79
C ASP A 69 7.88 -35.21 8.66
N GLU A 70 9.16 -35.20 9.01
CA GLU A 70 10.26 -35.80 8.29
C GLU A 70 10.10 -37.33 8.28
N ASP A 71 9.49 -37.89 7.21
CA ASP A 71 9.87 -39.18 6.62
C ASP A 71 8.92 -39.61 5.49
N ASP A 72 9.28 -39.35 4.22
CA ASP A 72 9.30 -40.43 3.22
C ASP A 72 10.05 -40.03 1.93
N THR A 73 11.05 -40.85 1.59
CA THR A 73 11.63 -41.09 0.25
C THR A 73 12.55 -40.04 -0.40
N SER A 74 13.81 -40.11 0.05
CA SER A 74 15.03 -40.18 -0.78
C SER A 74 14.91 -40.04 -2.31
N THR A 75 15.63 -39.04 -2.83
CA THR A 75 16.42 -39.07 -4.07
C THR A 75 15.73 -39.42 -5.39
N SER A 76 15.31 -38.38 -6.12
CA SER A 76 15.39 -38.39 -7.59
C SER A 76 15.85 -37.02 -8.09
N LEU A 77 17.12 -36.97 -8.47
CA LEU A 77 17.86 -35.80 -8.96
C LEU A 77 17.39 -35.28 -10.34
N LEU A 78 16.28 -35.76 -10.88
CA LEU A 78 15.66 -35.22 -12.08
C LEU A 78 14.16 -35.02 -11.79
N GLY A 79 13.85 -33.97 -11.02
CA GLY A 79 12.50 -33.44 -10.96
C GLY A 79 12.04 -33.13 -12.38
N GLN A 80 11.17 -33.98 -12.92
CA GLN A 80 10.43 -33.74 -14.15
C GLN A 80 9.85 -32.32 -14.03
N LYS A 81 10.38 -31.39 -14.83
CA LYS A 81 9.85 -30.02 -14.89
C LYS A 81 8.39 -30.16 -15.28
N LYS A 82 7.50 -30.08 -14.29
CA LYS A 82 6.05 -30.03 -14.50
C LYS A 82 5.85 -28.99 -15.61
N PRO A 83 5.17 -29.32 -16.72
CA PRO A 83 4.84 -28.30 -17.70
C PRO A 83 4.06 -27.23 -16.93
N GLY A 84 4.68 -26.07 -16.74
CA GLY A 84 4.04 -24.99 -16.02
C GLY A 84 2.69 -24.76 -16.69
N TYR A 85 1.63 -24.62 -15.90
CA TYR A 85 0.30 -24.26 -16.38
C TYR A 85 0.24 -22.83 -16.96
N HIS A 86 1.39 -22.28 -17.37
CA HIS A 86 1.61 -20.99 -17.97
C HIS A 86 2.08 -21.18 -19.42
N ALA A 87 1.63 -20.29 -20.31
CA ALA A 87 1.99 -20.36 -21.72
C ALA A 87 3.53 -20.27 -21.89
N PRO A 88 4.12 -21.02 -22.83
CA PRO A 88 5.55 -20.93 -23.11
C PRO A 88 5.91 -19.53 -23.61
N VAL A 89 7.05 -19.01 -23.15
CA VAL A 89 7.54 -17.65 -23.42
C VAL A 89 7.57 -17.31 -24.92
N ALA A 90 7.84 -18.30 -25.78
CA ALA A 90 7.81 -18.13 -27.23
C ALA A 90 6.44 -17.70 -27.77
N ILE A 91 5.34 -18.18 -27.17
CA ILE A 91 3.98 -17.78 -27.55
C ILE A 91 3.67 -16.38 -27.03
N LEU A 92 4.15 -16.02 -25.83
CA LEU A 92 3.94 -14.68 -25.26
C LEU A 92 4.59 -13.58 -26.10
N ASN A 93 5.78 -13.83 -26.65
CA ASN A 93 6.49 -12.86 -27.49
C ASN A 93 5.94 -12.81 -28.93
N ALA A 94 5.23 -13.85 -29.37
CA ALA A 94 4.62 -13.91 -30.70
C ALA A 94 3.23 -13.24 -30.76
N ILE A 95 2.64 -12.93 -29.59
CA ILE A 95 1.43 -12.12 -29.54
C ILE A 95 1.86 -10.67 -29.81
N PRO A 96 1.41 -10.05 -30.92
CA PRO A 96 1.68 -8.65 -31.17
C PRO A 96 1.00 -7.84 -30.06
N GLN A 97 1.78 -7.37 -29.10
CA GLN A 97 1.35 -6.33 -28.18
C GLN A 97 1.21 -5.07 -29.04
N SER A 98 -0.02 -4.64 -29.30
CA SER A 98 -0.26 -3.40 -30.02
C SER A 98 0.41 -2.26 -29.25
N ASP A 99 1.32 -1.53 -29.90
CA ASP A 99 1.99 -0.35 -29.33
C ASP A 99 0.97 0.68 -28.84
N ASP A 100 -0.21 0.70 -29.47
CA ASP A 100 -1.41 1.44 -29.07
C ASP A 100 -2.21 0.67 -28.02
N THR A 101 -1.57 0.35 -26.89
CA THR A 101 -2.32 -0.09 -25.71
C THR A 101 -3.07 1.11 -25.16
N TYR A 102 -4.24 1.40 -25.74
CA TYR A 102 -5.12 2.48 -25.33
C TYR A 102 -5.56 2.23 -23.88
N ASP A 103 -4.90 2.93 -22.96
CA ASP A 103 -5.28 2.93 -21.54
C ASP A 103 -6.57 3.76 -21.41
N PRO A 104 -7.72 3.14 -21.08
CA PRO A 104 -8.99 3.85 -20.96
C PRO A 104 -8.99 4.88 -19.81
N PHE A 105 -8.01 4.81 -18.90
CA PHE A 105 -7.83 5.77 -17.83
C PHE A 105 -6.72 6.80 -18.10
N ALA A 106 -6.15 6.82 -19.32
CA ALA A 106 -5.12 7.79 -19.68
C ALA A 106 -5.56 9.24 -19.44
N GLU A 107 -6.83 9.55 -19.70
CA GLU A 107 -7.41 10.89 -19.49
C GLU A 107 -7.59 11.23 -18.00
N HIS A 108 -7.93 10.25 -17.17
CA HIS A 108 -8.16 10.45 -15.72
C HIS A 108 -6.88 10.26 -14.88
N ARG A 109 -5.77 9.91 -15.51
CA ARG A 109 -4.52 9.67 -14.81
C ARG A 109 -4.01 11.00 -14.22
N PRO A 110 -3.74 11.08 -12.91
CA PRO A 110 -3.10 12.26 -12.35
C PRO A 110 -1.73 12.45 -13.00
N GLN A 111 -1.41 13.69 -13.39
CA GLN A 111 -0.11 14.02 -14.01
C GLN A 111 1.06 13.48 -13.16
N LYS A 112 2.10 12.96 -13.82
CA LYS A 112 3.24 12.40 -13.09
C LYS A 112 4.02 13.54 -12.44
N ILE A 113 4.70 13.23 -11.34
CA ILE A 113 5.57 14.20 -10.65
C ILE A 113 6.68 14.70 -11.61
N ALA A 114 7.12 13.86 -12.55
CA ALA A 114 8.07 14.24 -13.60
C ALA A 114 7.59 15.41 -14.48
N ASP A 115 6.31 15.40 -14.83
CA ASP A 115 5.74 16.37 -15.77
C ASP A 115 5.50 17.73 -15.09
N ARG A 116 5.49 17.75 -13.75
CA ARG A 116 5.29 18.95 -12.92
C ARG A 116 6.60 19.58 -12.43
N GLU A 117 7.74 18.94 -12.66
CA GLU A 117 9.03 19.36 -12.10
C GLU A 117 9.87 20.16 -13.11
N ASP A 118 10.57 21.19 -12.63
CA ASP A 118 11.53 21.97 -13.44
C ASP A 118 12.78 21.17 -13.80
N GLU A 119 13.50 21.58 -14.85
CA GLU A 119 14.72 20.91 -15.33
C GLU A 119 15.76 20.70 -14.22
N TYR A 120 15.96 21.71 -13.35
CA TYR A 120 16.90 21.64 -12.23
C TYR A 120 16.50 20.55 -11.21
N LYS A 121 15.20 20.40 -10.91
CA LYS A 121 14.69 19.35 -10.01
C LYS A 121 14.81 17.97 -10.66
N GLY A 122 14.67 17.88 -11.97
CA GLY A 122 14.87 16.65 -12.75
C GLY A 122 16.28 16.06 -12.60
N ARG A 123 17.30 16.92 -12.44
CA ARG A 123 18.72 16.49 -12.28
C ARG A 123 18.93 15.56 -11.10
N ARG A 124 18.10 15.64 -10.04
CA ARG A 124 18.20 14.75 -8.87
C ARG A 124 18.06 13.27 -9.21
N ARG A 125 17.36 12.93 -10.30
CA ARG A 125 17.16 11.55 -10.75
C ARG A 125 18.39 10.96 -11.42
N GLN A 126 19.27 11.81 -11.93
CA GLN A 126 20.51 11.44 -12.60
C GLN A 126 21.70 11.41 -11.63
N MET A 127 21.52 11.88 -10.39
CA MET A 127 22.56 11.84 -9.38
C MET A 127 22.67 10.44 -8.78
N ILE A 128 23.89 9.90 -8.75
CA ILE A 128 24.20 8.61 -8.13
C ILE A 128 24.21 8.82 -6.61
N ILE A 129 23.17 8.30 -5.93
CA ILE A 129 22.97 8.49 -4.47
C ILE A 129 23.89 7.58 -3.64
N SER A 130 24.22 6.40 -4.16
CA SER A 130 25.12 5.46 -3.50
C SER A 130 26.18 4.97 -4.48
N PRO A 131 27.36 4.54 -4.00
CA PRO A 131 28.31 3.80 -4.81
C PRO A 131 27.63 2.67 -5.58
N GLU A 132 28.23 2.28 -6.70
CA GLU A 132 27.79 1.13 -7.48
C GLU A 132 27.69 -0.11 -6.58
N ARG A 133 26.53 -0.75 -6.59
CA ARG A 133 26.34 -2.04 -5.91
C ARG A 133 26.78 -3.11 -6.89
N PHE A 134 27.83 -3.86 -6.55
CA PHE A 134 28.25 -5.04 -7.29
C PHE A 134 27.08 -6.03 -7.35
N ASP A 135 26.54 -6.27 -8.56
CA ASP A 135 25.46 -7.25 -8.78
C ASP A 135 26.08 -8.64 -8.92
N PRO A 136 25.92 -9.53 -7.92
CA PRO A 136 26.51 -10.87 -7.96
C PRO A 136 25.90 -11.78 -9.03
N PHE A 137 24.81 -11.37 -9.69
CA PHE A 137 24.16 -12.13 -10.76
C PHE A 137 24.49 -11.62 -12.17
N ALA A 138 25.15 -10.46 -12.31
CA ALA A 138 25.53 -9.89 -13.61
C ALA A 138 26.59 -10.76 -14.34
N ASP A 139 27.53 -11.35 -13.59
CA ASP A 139 28.56 -12.23 -14.14
C ASP A 139 28.00 -13.56 -14.70
N ALA A 140 26.88 -14.04 -14.15
CA ALA A 140 26.24 -15.27 -14.62
C ALA A 140 25.52 -15.09 -15.98
N VAL A 141 25.08 -13.88 -16.30
CA VAL A 141 24.42 -13.56 -17.58
C VAL A 141 25.44 -13.47 -18.72
N LEU A 142 26.65 -12.98 -18.45
CA LEU A 142 27.71 -12.86 -19.45
C LEU A 142 28.30 -14.22 -19.86
N LEU A 143 28.40 -15.18 -18.93
CA LEU A 143 28.88 -16.54 -19.24
C LEU A 143 27.89 -17.34 -20.09
N CYS A 144 26.58 -17.06 -20.00
CA CYS A 144 25.56 -17.77 -20.78
C CYS A 144 25.52 -17.30 -22.24
N GLN A 145 25.79 -16.01 -22.53
CA GLN A 145 25.76 -15.46 -23.89
C GLN A 145 26.94 -15.95 -24.75
N SER A 146 28.10 -16.20 -24.15
CA SER A 146 29.24 -16.79 -24.87
C SER A 146 29.01 -18.25 -25.29
N CYS A 147 28.03 -18.94 -24.70
CA CYS A 147 27.73 -20.33 -25.04
C CYS A 147 26.76 -20.45 -26.24
N THR A 148 25.92 -19.44 -26.48
CA THR A 148 24.97 -19.42 -27.62
C THR A 148 25.58 -18.95 -28.94
N ALA A 149 26.83 -18.49 -28.95
CA ALA A 149 27.53 -18.04 -30.18
C ALA A 149 28.46 -19.11 -30.78
N LEU A 150 28.56 -20.31 -30.18
CA LEU A 150 29.45 -21.39 -30.62
C LEU A 150 28.72 -22.72 -30.94
N CYS A 151 27.44 -22.66 -31.28
CA CYS A 151 26.71 -23.77 -31.92
C CYS A 151 26.13 -23.32 -33.25
#